data_AF-A0A5P8KJH2-F1
#
_entry.id   AF-A0A5P8KJH2-F1
#
_cell.length_a   1.000
_cell.length_b   1.000
_cell.length_c   1.000
_cell.angle_alpha   90.00
_cell.angle_beta   90.00
_cell.angle_gamma   90.00
#
_symmetry.space_group_name_H-M   'P 1'
#
loop_
_entity.id
_entity.type
_entity.pdbx_description
1 polymer ?
#
loop_
_entity_poly.entity_id
_entity_poly.type
_entity_poly.pdbx_seq_one_letter_code
_entity_poly.pdbx_strand_id
1 'polypeptide(L)'
;MALLSGCSAEDLPLAAVTVDAEGATRVLVRPCDDDPYEDPTLSGRPGSHEDEPSDDETDTTVWTADGEWSGDEEFPLFSPPDFWEAEARGEQRLVSGHTYRFVLYGQTDDYANGAVSFTTGDLGRLESGQVWADDRAMSAAEFEELAEGAC
;
A
#
# COMPACT_ATOMS: atom_id res chain seq x y z
N MET A 1 17.77 -2.06 32.38
CA MET A 1 17.95 -1.85 30.93
C MET A 1 17.61 -3.15 30.24
N ALA A 2 16.42 -3.22 29.64
CA ALA A 2 16.06 -4.24 28.66
C ALA A 2 15.12 -3.51 27.69
N LEU A 3 15.69 -2.99 26.61
CA LEU A 3 14.92 -2.49 25.48
C LEU A 3 14.47 -3.74 24.74
N LEU A 4 13.18 -4.05 24.84
CA LEU A 4 12.54 -4.99 23.93
C LEU A 4 12.44 -4.25 22.59
N SER A 5 13.50 -4.31 21.79
CA SER A 5 13.39 -4.00 20.37
C SER A 5 12.48 -5.06 19.78
N GLY A 6 11.18 -4.75 19.68
CA GLY A 6 10.24 -5.60 18.97
C GLY A 6 10.77 -5.76 17.56
N CYS A 7 10.90 -7.00 17.11
CA CYS A 7 11.03 -7.32 15.71
C CYS A 7 9.69 -6.95 15.05
N SER A 8 9.50 -5.68 14.71
CA SER A 8 8.48 -5.34 13.72
C SER A 8 8.96 -5.95 12.41
N ALA A 9 8.16 -6.84 11.81
CA ALA A 9 8.47 -7.29 10.47
C ALA A 9 8.60 -6.08 9.56
N GLU A 10 9.63 -6.11 8.74
CA GLU A 10 9.93 -5.04 7.82
C GLU A 10 8.86 -5.06 6.73
N ASP A 11 8.16 -3.95 6.54
CA ASP A 11 7.22 -3.79 5.43
C ASP A 11 8.04 -3.91 4.14
N LEU A 12 7.78 -4.95 3.34
CA LEU A 12 8.52 -5.14 2.10
C LEU A 12 8.03 -4.12 1.05
N PRO A 13 8.95 -3.58 0.25
CA PRO A 13 8.65 -2.58 -0.76
C PRO A 13 8.15 -3.23 -2.07
N LEU A 14 7.16 -4.12 -1.94
CA LEU A 14 6.50 -4.82 -3.05
C LEU A 14 5.23 -4.10 -3.52
N ALA A 15 4.93 -2.94 -2.95
CA ALA A 15 3.83 -2.10 -3.36
C ALA A 15 4.29 -0.64 -3.53
N ALA A 16 3.71 0.05 -4.50
CA ALA A 16 3.91 1.47 -4.73
C ALA A 16 2.60 2.16 -5.11
N VAL A 17 2.60 3.48 -5.05
CA VAL A 17 1.52 4.29 -5.62
C VAL A 17 2.04 5.32 -6.61
N THR A 18 1.27 5.60 -7.65
CA THR A 18 1.59 6.62 -8.64
C THR A 18 0.37 7.46 -8.95
N VAL A 19 0.58 8.56 -9.68
CA VAL A 19 -0.48 9.38 -10.27
C VAL A 19 -0.28 9.33 -11.78
N ASP A 20 -1.29 8.81 -12.48
CA ASP A 20 -1.23 8.74 -13.94
C ASP A 20 -1.41 10.11 -14.61
N ALA A 21 -1.28 10.15 -15.94
CA ALA A 21 -1.41 11.37 -16.72
C ALA A 21 -2.80 12.03 -16.64
N GLU A 22 -3.83 11.29 -16.22
CA GLU A 22 -5.19 11.77 -16.03
C GLU A 22 -5.43 12.27 -14.60
N GLY A 23 -4.43 12.13 -13.72
CA GLY A 23 -4.49 12.51 -12.31
C GLY A 23 -5.10 11.44 -11.41
N ALA A 24 -5.33 10.23 -11.91
CA ALA A 24 -5.84 9.13 -11.11
C ALA A 24 -4.71 8.45 -10.35
N THR A 25 -4.94 8.21 -9.05
CA THR A 25 -4.01 7.48 -8.20
C THR A 25 -4.13 5.98 -8.47
N ARG A 26 -3.00 5.33 -8.74
CA ARG A 26 -2.92 3.90 -9.02
C ARG A 26 -1.99 3.23 -8.03
N VAL A 27 -2.28 1.98 -7.71
CA VAL A 27 -1.42 1.09 -6.92
C VAL A 27 -0.68 0.19 -7.90
N LEU A 28 0.59 -0.05 -7.62
CA LEU A 28 1.43 -1.03 -8.30
C LEU A 28 1.78 -2.12 -7.28
N VAL A 29 1.62 -3.37 -7.68
CA VAL A 29 1.93 -4.57 -6.89
C VAL A 29 2.99 -5.37 -7.64
N ARG A 30 4.07 -5.75 -6.94
CA ARG A 30 5.25 -6.48 -7.45
C ARG A 30 5.64 -7.59 -6.47
N PRO A 31 4.85 -8.68 -6.37
CA PRO A 31 5.20 -9.79 -5.49
C PRO A 31 6.48 -10.48 -5.98
N CYS A 32 7.13 -11.25 -5.11
CA CYS A 32 8.31 -12.02 -5.47
C CYS A 32 7.96 -13.18 -6.40
N ASP A 33 8.43 -13.14 -7.66
CA ASP A 33 8.18 -14.18 -8.67
C ASP A 33 6.68 -14.62 -8.71
N ASP A 34 6.42 -15.92 -8.54
CA ASP A 34 5.09 -16.52 -8.48
C ASP A 34 4.58 -16.66 -7.03
N ASP A 35 5.22 -16.02 -6.04
CA ASP A 35 4.77 -16.08 -4.66
C ASP A 35 3.39 -15.40 -4.55
N PRO A 36 2.40 -16.13 -4.02
CA PRO A 36 1.07 -15.57 -3.86
C PRO A 36 1.05 -14.54 -2.74
N TYR A 37 0.05 -13.67 -2.82
CA TYR A 37 -0.32 -12.74 -1.78
C TYR A 37 -1.80 -12.81 -1.48
N GLU A 38 -2.13 -12.45 -0.24
CA GLU A 38 -3.46 -12.56 0.32
C GLU A 38 -3.94 -11.21 0.87
N ASP A 39 -5.26 -11.12 1.01
CA ASP A 39 -5.98 -10.10 1.75
C ASP A 39 -5.57 -8.62 1.46
N PRO A 40 -5.51 -8.21 0.18
CA PRO A 40 -5.13 -6.85 -0.17
C PRO A 40 -6.15 -5.89 0.44
N THR A 41 -5.63 -4.90 1.16
CA THR A 41 -6.44 -4.03 2.00
C THR A 41 -5.95 -2.59 1.87
N LEU A 42 -6.89 -1.67 1.64
CA LEU A 42 -6.67 -0.24 1.75
C LEU A 42 -7.29 0.29 3.03
N SER A 43 -6.47 0.93 3.85
CA SER A 43 -6.92 1.68 5.02
C SER A 43 -6.61 3.17 4.86
N GLY A 44 -7.42 4.01 5.49
CA GLY A 44 -7.26 5.46 5.46
C GLY A 44 -7.67 6.08 6.79
N ARG A 45 -6.78 6.88 7.38
CA ARG A 45 -7.01 7.55 8.66
C ARG A 45 -6.69 9.04 8.58
N PRO A 46 -7.36 9.90 9.36
CA PRO A 46 -6.98 11.29 9.49
C PRO A 46 -5.58 11.41 10.13
N GLY A 47 -4.82 12.43 9.74
CA GLY A 47 -3.49 12.71 10.29
C GLY A 47 -2.34 12.26 9.40
N SER A 48 -1.14 12.43 9.93
CA SER A 48 0.16 12.19 9.33
C SER A 48 0.67 10.78 9.66
N HIS A 49 1.75 10.34 8.99
CA HIS A 49 2.42 9.07 9.31
C HIS A 49 2.81 8.95 10.79
N GLU A 50 3.19 10.07 11.43
CA GLU A 50 3.65 10.14 12.82
C GLU A 50 2.52 10.15 13.86
N ASP A 51 1.28 10.35 13.44
CA ASP A 51 0.14 10.36 14.35
C ASP A 51 -0.20 8.92 14.76
N GLU A 52 -0.08 8.64 16.07
CA GLU A 52 -0.48 7.35 16.65
C GLU A 52 -1.99 7.16 16.49
N PRO A 53 -2.44 5.95 16.09
CA PRO A 53 -3.86 5.71 15.96
C PRO A 53 -4.54 5.86 17.32
N SER A 54 -5.64 6.60 17.37
CA SER A 54 -6.39 6.77 18.62
C SER A 54 -7.23 5.52 18.90
N ASP A 55 -7.39 5.12 20.16
CA ASP A 55 -8.24 3.97 20.55
C ASP A 55 -9.72 4.09 20.10
N ASP A 56 -10.16 5.30 19.71
CA ASP A 56 -11.50 5.61 19.20
C ASP A 56 -11.59 5.58 17.65
N GLU A 57 -10.50 5.24 16.94
CA GLU A 57 -10.52 5.12 15.49
C GLU A 57 -11.30 3.86 15.06
N THR A 58 -12.61 4.07 14.90
CA THR A 58 -13.53 3.31 14.04
C THR A 58 -12.81 2.75 12.81
N ASP A 59 -13.17 1.52 12.44
CA ASP A 59 -12.80 0.81 11.20
C ASP A 59 -12.29 1.76 10.09
N THR A 60 -10.97 1.82 9.94
CA THR A 60 -10.28 2.70 8.97
C THR A 60 -10.19 2.06 7.60
N THR A 61 -10.79 0.87 7.42
CA THR A 61 -10.79 0.11 6.18
C THR A 61 -11.62 0.85 5.13
N VAL A 62 -10.96 1.20 4.03
CA VAL A 62 -11.61 1.78 2.85
C VAL A 62 -12.19 0.67 2.01
N TRP A 63 -11.38 -0.34 1.70
CA TRP A 63 -11.80 -1.59 1.08
C TRP A 63 -10.84 -2.71 1.46
N THR A 64 -11.32 -3.94 1.38
CA THR A 64 -10.56 -5.17 1.60
C THR A 64 -11.07 -6.24 0.66
N ALA A 65 -10.21 -7.15 0.23
CA ALA A 65 -10.60 -8.35 -0.50
C ALA A 65 -10.13 -9.56 0.28
N ASP A 66 -10.92 -10.62 0.33
CA ASP A 66 -10.55 -11.90 0.93
C ASP A 66 -10.20 -12.88 -0.21
N GLY A 67 -9.00 -13.44 -0.19
CA GLY A 67 -8.56 -14.38 -1.21
C GLY A 67 -7.06 -14.40 -1.44
N GLU A 68 -6.65 -15.23 -2.40
CA GLU A 68 -5.25 -15.45 -2.77
C GLU A 68 -5.06 -15.14 -4.27
N TRP A 69 -4.05 -14.34 -4.58
CA TRP A 69 -3.68 -13.98 -5.95
C TRP A 69 -2.17 -14.01 -6.13
N SER A 70 -1.70 -13.94 -7.37
CA SER A 70 -0.27 -13.99 -7.71
C SER A 70 0.03 -13.10 -8.91
N GLY A 71 1.28 -12.64 -9.00
CA GLY A 71 1.78 -11.84 -10.11
C GLY A 71 1.49 -10.34 -9.98
N ASP A 72 2.12 -9.59 -10.88
CA ASP A 72 2.08 -8.13 -10.88
C ASP A 72 0.68 -7.59 -11.20
N GLU A 73 0.29 -6.53 -10.50
CA GLU A 73 -0.97 -5.84 -10.74
C GLU A 73 -0.79 -4.31 -10.75
N GLU A 74 -1.62 -3.64 -11.54
CA GLU A 74 -1.72 -2.18 -11.55
C GLU A 74 -3.17 -1.73 -11.72
N PHE A 75 -3.72 -1.07 -10.70
CA PHE A 75 -5.14 -0.71 -10.68
C PHE A 75 -5.38 0.65 -10.00
N PRO A 76 -6.51 1.32 -10.29
CA PRO A 76 -6.87 2.55 -9.59
C PRO A 76 -7.09 2.29 -8.09
N LEU A 77 -6.58 3.18 -7.23
CA LEU A 77 -6.55 3.00 -5.77
C LEU A 77 -7.89 2.62 -5.12
N PHE A 78 -9.01 3.14 -5.63
CA PHE A 78 -10.36 2.88 -5.12
C PHE A 78 -11.21 2.02 -6.07
N SER A 79 -10.56 1.30 -6.98
CA SER A 79 -11.21 0.39 -7.91
C SER A 79 -10.28 -0.82 -8.12
N PRO A 80 -10.13 -1.67 -7.09
CA PRO A 80 -9.36 -2.91 -7.21
C PRO A 80 -9.93 -3.80 -8.33
N PRO A 81 -9.14 -4.76 -8.85
CA PRO A 81 -9.61 -5.65 -9.90
C PRO A 81 -10.93 -6.34 -9.54
N ASP A 82 -11.87 -6.41 -10.49
CA ASP A 82 -13.21 -6.97 -10.23
C ASP A 82 -13.16 -8.42 -9.71
N PHE A 83 -12.16 -9.19 -10.14
CA PHE A 83 -11.98 -10.59 -9.72
C PHE A 83 -11.46 -10.75 -8.29
N TRP A 84 -11.08 -9.65 -7.62
CA TRP A 84 -10.80 -9.66 -6.18
C TRP A 84 -12.09 -9.60 -5.35
N GLU A 85 -13.23 -9.25 -5.96
CA GLU A 85 -14.53 -9.15 -5.27
C GLU A 85 -14.48 -8.28 -4.00
N ALA A 86 -13.67 -7.21 -4.03
CA ALA A 86 -13.38 -6.38 -2.87
C ALA A 86 -14.63 -5.73 -2.25
N GLU A 87 -14.69 -5.76 -0.92
CA GLU A 87 -15.73 -5.12 -0.13
C GLU A 87 -15.35 -3.67 0.19
N ALA A 88 -16.02 -2.71 -0.44
CA ALA A 88 -15.89 -1.30 -0.08
C ALA A 88 -16.68 -0.97 1.19
N ARG A 89 -16.04 -0.33 2.18
CA ARG A 89 -16.65 0.05 3.47
C ARG A 89 -16.59 1.55 3.73
N GLY A 90 -15.48 2.20 3.38
CA GLY A 90 -15.21 3.62 3.64
C GLY A 90 -15.41 4.55 2.45
N GLU A 91 -14.92 5.79 2.59
CA GLU A 91 -14.95 6.79 1.53
C GLU A 91 -14.02 6.42 0.35
N GLN A 92 -14.60 6.22 -0.83
CA GLN A 92 -13.90 5.76 -2.04
C GLN A 92 -13.25 6.92 -2.83
N ARG A 93 -12.55 7.80 -2.12
CA ARG A 93 -11.79 8.93 -2.68
C ARG A 93 -10.71 9.39 -1.71
N LEU A 94 -9.72 10.09 -2.25
CA LEU A 94 -8.70 10.76 -1.43
C LEU A 94 -9.32 11.91 -0.62
N VAL A 95 -9.00 11.92 0.66
CA VAL A 95 -9.36 12.98 1.62
C VAL A 95 -8.10 13.73 1.99
N SER A 96 -8.14 15.06 1.87
CA SER A 96 -7.00 15.89 2.26
C SER A 96 -6.71 15.76 3.75
N GLY A 97 -5.43 15.60 4.08
CA GLY A 97 -4.99 15.44 5.47
C GLY A 97 -5.21 14.02 6.03
N HIS A 98 -5.50 13.04 5.17
CA HIS A 98 -5.48 11.63 5.53
C HIS A 98 -4.16 10.98 5.11
N THR A 99 -3.74 9.99 5.89
CA THR A 99 -2.72 9.02 5.53
C THR A 99 -3.42 7.72 5.14
N TYR A 100 -2.97 7.14 4.03
CA TYR A 100 -3.46 5.88 3.51
C TYR A 100 -2.37 4.83 3.61
N ARG A 101 -2.78 3.58 3.81
CA ARG A 101 -1.89 2.43 3.76
C ARG A 101 -2.55 1.32 2.94
N PHE A 102 -1.87 0.92 1.88
CA PHE A 102 -2.20 -0.28 1.12
C PHE A 102 -1.26 -1.41 1.55
N VAL A 103 -1.82 -2.60 1.78
CA VAL A 103 -1.07 -3.80 2.13
C VAL A 103 -1.57 -5.04 1.43
N LEU A 104 -0.67 -6.01 1.28
CA LEU A 104 -0.92 -7.40 0.93
C LEU A 104 -0.08 -8.29 1.84
N TYR A 105 -0.56 -9.50 2.14
CA TYR A 105 0.06 -10.45 3.07
C TYR A 105 0.63 -11.65 2.33
N GLY A 106 1.61 -12.33 2.93
CA GLY A 106 2.19 -13.56 2.37
C GLY A 106 1.66 -14.81 3.07
N GLN A 107 1.72 -15.97 2.41
CA GLN A 107 1.09 -17.21 2.87
C GLN A 107 1.56 -17.75 4.24
N THR A 108 2.75 -17.41 4.73
CA THR A 108 3.36 -18.11 5.88
C THR A 108 3.37 -17.36 7.19
N ASP A 109 3.05 -16.07 7.23
CA ASP A 109 3.26 -15.27 8.44
C ASP A 109 2.26 -14.13 8.61
N ASP A 110 2.01 -13.73 9.87
CA ASP A 110 1.25 -12.54 10.30
C ASP A 110 1.85 -11.19 9.80
N TYR A 111 2.63 -11.20 8.72
CA TYR A 111 3.43 -10.08 8.23
C TYR A 111 3.05 -9.70 6.79
N ALA A 112 3.10 -8.40 6.49
CA ALA A 112 2.81 -7.90 5.16
C ALA A 112 3.90 -8.38 4.18
N ASN A 113 3.49 -8.98 3.07
CA ASN A 113 4.37 -9.30 1.95
C ASN A 113 4.61 -8.05 1.09
N GLY A 114 3.76 -7.03 1.19
CA GLY A 114 4.01 -5.74 0.56
C GLY A 114 3.19 -4.65 1.21
N ALA A 115 3.78 -3.47 1.38
CA ALA A 115 3.06 -2.32 1.93
C ALA A 115 3.55 -1.00 1.33
N VAL A 116 2.62 -0.04 1.26
CA VAL A 116 2.95 1.36 0.98
C VAL A 116 2.06 2.28 1.81
N SER A 117 2.69 3.21 2.53
CA SER A 117 2.01 4.30 3.23
C SER A 117 2.26 5.61 2.51
N PHE A 118 1.21 6.43 2.38
CA PHE A 118 1.29 7.69 1.66
C PHE A 118 0.21 8.68 2.09
N THR A 119 0.47 9.96 1.88
CA THR A 119 -0.49 11.05 2.04
C THR A 119 -0.81 11.68 0.68
N THR A 120 -1.87 12.47 0.60
CA THR A 120 -2.13 13.31 -0.58
C THR A 120 -0.99 14.29 -0.88
N GLY A 121 -0.21 14.67 0.15
CA GLY A 121 0.97 15.54 0.00
C GLY A 121 2.16 14.82 -0.63
N ASP A 122 2.29 13.51 -0.43
CA ASP A 122 3.31 12.68 -1.08
C ASP A 122 2.98 12.51 -2.57
N LEU A 123 1.72 12.19 -2.87
CA LEU A 123 1.23 12.09 -4.25
C LEU A 123 1.38 13.41 -5.03
N GLY A 124 1.13 14.55 -4.39
CA GLY A 124 1.29 15.86 -5.01
C GLY A 124 2.74 16.27 -5.30
N ARG A 125 3.72 15.51 -4.80
CA ARG A 125 5.16 15.70 -5.07
C ARG A 125 5.68 14.82 -6.20
N LEU A 126 4.90 13.84 -6.66
CA LEU A 126 5.30 12.96 -7.75
C LEU A 126 5.34 13.70 -9.08
N GLU A 127 6.47 13.58 -9.78
CA GLU A 127 6.59 13.94 -11.19
C GLU A 127 6.05 12.81 -12.07
N SER A 128 5.78 13.13 -13.35
CA SER A 128 5.31 12.14 -14.32
C SER A 128 6.26 10.95 -14.44
N GLY A 129 5.76 9.73 -14.22
CA GLY A 129 6.54 8.49 -14.26
C GLY A 129 7.26 8.16 -12.96
N GLN A 130 7.06 8.96 -11.90
CA GLN A 130 7.50 8.61 -10.56
C GLN A 130 6.43 7.81 -9.81
N VAL A 131 6.91 7.03 -8.85
CA VAL A 131 6.12 6.29 -7.89
C VAL A 131 6.55 6.70 -6.48
N TRP A 132 5.64 6.54 -5.53
CA TRP A 132 5.92 6.61 -4.11
C TRP A 132 5.95 5.19 -3.54
N ALA A 133 7.09 4.82 -2.98
CA ALA A 133 7.32 3.56 -2.28
C ALA A 133 8.47 3.78 -1.29
N ASP A 134 8.60 2.96 -0.25
CA ASP A 134 9.71 3.07 0.71
C ASP A 134 9.90 4.51 1.25
N ASP A 135 8.78 5.16 1.57
CA ASP A 135 8.70 6.54 2.08
C ASP A 135 9.39 7.62 1.22
N ARG A 136 9.53 7.39 -0.09
CA ARG A 136 10.15 8.34 -1.01
C ARG A 136 9.58 8.27 -2.44
N ALA A 137 9.74 9.38 -3.16
CA ALA A 137 9.51 9.41 -4.60
C ALA A 137 10.72 8.81 -5.34
N MET A 138 10.48 7.92 -6.29
CA MET A 138 11.49 7.31 -7.16
C MET A 138 10.92 7.06 -8.55
N SER A 139 11.76 6.76 -9.55
CA SER A 139 11.26 6.33 -10.85
C SER A 139 10.62 4.94 -10.77
N ALA A 140 9.71 4.62 -11.70
CA ALA A 140 9.14 3.28 -11.79
C ALA A 140 10.23 2.19 -11.90
N ALA A 141 11.29 2.43 -12.68
CA ALA A 141 12.40 1.48 -12.82
C ALA A 141 13.17 1.25 -11.50
N GLU A 142 13.42 2.31 -10.74
CA GLU A 142 14.04 2.17 -9.41
C GLU A 142 13.16 1.36 -8.45
N PHE A 143 11.84 1.49 -8.55
CA PHE A 143 10.92 0.67 -7.77
C PHE A 143 10.96 -0.81 -8.18
N GLU A 144 10.99 -1.13 -9.48
CA GLU A 144 11.15 -2.51 -9.95
C GLU A 144 12.45 -3.12 -9.40
N GLU A 145 13.59 -2.42 -9.50
CA GLU A 145 14.88 -2.89 -8.97
C GLU A 145 14.85 -3.11 -7.44
N LEU A 146 14.07 -2.27 -6.74
CA LEU A 146 13.93 -2.31 -5.29
C LEU A 146 13.04 -3.49 -4.87
N ALA A 147 11.93 -3.73 -5.58
CA ALA A 147 11.06 -4.88 -5.37
C ALA A 147 11.80 -6.20 -5.67
N GLU A 148 12.49 -6.30 -6.81
CA GLU A 148 13.33 -7.47 -7.15
C GLU A 148 14.42 -7.74 -6.10
N GLY A 149 15.00 -6.67 -5.53
CA GLY A 149 16.03 -6.77 -4.50
C GLY A 149 15.52 -7.23 -3.12
N ALA A 150 14.20 -7.23 -2.90
CA ALA A 150 13.59 -7.59 -1.63
C ALA A 150 13.27 -9.09 -1.46
N CYS A 151 13.42 -9.89 -2.53
CA CYS A 151 12.93 -11.28 -2.63
C CYS A 151 13.89 -12.41 -2.15
#